data_AF-A0A1F2VHI0-F1
#
_entry.id   AF-A0A1F2VHI0-F1
#
_cell.length_a   1.000
_cell.length_b   1.000
_cell.length_c   1.000
_cell.angle_alpha   90.00
_cell.angle_beta   90.00
_cell.angle_gamma   90.00
#
_symmetry.space_group_name_H-M   'P 1'
#
loop_
_entity.id
_entity.type
_entity.pdbx_description
1 polymer ?
#
loop_
_entity_poly.entity_id
_entity_poly.type
_entity_poly.pdbx_seq_one_letter_code
_entity_poly.pdbx_strand_id
1 'polypeptide(L)'
;MRLFLALLGSGLAGEAIAFSAQSKPATETGVFIIHSGGRRIGTEKFTIRRVESGFEATAELQLDVPGGPRVSENCTLQLDGNLNPTRYERRQQAPKKGTLTAQFRPSETTLVSQGEAGSQEQLFYLPDHDLVVLDTNFFHQYVFLLRRYDSSRPGPQSFNVFVPQEATPAMVSLALQGKENLSLNDATLELNHFQAATEDVKIEIWATPDGEIQRISIPQGNLDIVREGEGKRSD
;
A
#
# COMPACT_ATOMS: atom_id res chain seq x y z
N MET A 1 -67.26 -35.38 23.85
CA MET A 1 -67.14 -34.66 22.57
C MET A 1 -65.94 -33.73 22.66
N ARG A 2 -64.98 -33.90 21.75
CA ARG A 2 -63.76 -33.10 21.47
C ARG A 2 -62.55 -33.25 22.42
N LEU A 3 -61.75 -34.24 22.02
CA LEU A 3 -60.28 -34.31 22.03
C LEU A 3 -59.63 -32.99 21.57
N PHE A 4 -58.53 -32.57 22.19
CA PHE A 4 -57.36 -32.04 21.48
C PHE A 4 -56.06 -32.21 22.29
N LEU A 5 -55.11 -32.88 21.62
CA LEU A 5 -53.72 -33.13 21.96
C LEU A 5 -52.91 -31.83 21.78
N ALA A 6 -51.94 -31.53 22.65
CA ALA A 6 -50.90 -30.54 22.36
C ALA A 6 -49.52 -31.13 22.70
N LEU A 7 -48.72 -31.28 21.64
CA LEU A 7 -47.35 -31.79 21.63
C LEU A 7 -46.39 -30.89 22.42
N LEU A 8 -45.45 -31.52 23.13
CA LEU A 8 -44.19 -30.91 23.54
C LEU A 8 -43.31 -30.66 22.31
N GLY A 9 -42.86 -29.43 22.11
CA GLY A 9 -41.81 -29.06 21.17
C GLY A 9 -40.66 -28.40 21.91
N SER A 10 -39.60 -29.16 22.19
CA SER A 10 -38.34 -28.66 22.73
C SER A 10 -37.55 -27.96 21.62
N GLY A 11 -37.44 -26.64 21.69
CA GLY A 11 -36.54 -25.85 20.84
C GLY A 11 -35.21 -25.60 21.53
N LEU A 12 -34.16 -26.29 21.09
CA LEU A 12 -32.77 -25.91 21.38
C LEU A 12 -32.46 -24.65 20.56
N ALA A 13 -32.44 -23.49 21.23
CA ALA A 13 -31.93 -22.26 20.63
C ALA A 13 -30.40 -22.33 20.60
N GLY A 14 -29.84 -22.57 19.42
CA GLY A 14 -28.42 -22.36 19.17
C GLY A 14 -28.15 -20.85 19.10
N GLU A 15 -27.43 -20.32 20.08
CA GLU A 15 -26.87 -18.97 20.00
C GLU A 15 -25.78 -18.98 18.92
N ALA A 16 -26.06 -18.32 17.81
CA ALA A 16 -25.05 -17.99 16.82
C ALA A 16 -24.08 -16.98 17.43
N ILE A 17 -22.83 -17.39 17.65
CA ILE A 17 -21.75 -16.48 17.99
C ILE A 17 -21.50 -15.61 16.76
N ALA A 18 -22.06 -14.40 16.76
CA ALA A 18 -21.74 -13.39 15.78
C ALA A 18 -20.28 -12.95 16.02
N PHE A 19 -19.40 -13.29 15.08
CA PHE A 19 -18.06 -12.72 15.04
C PHE A 19 -18.22 -11.23 14.71
N SER A 20 -18.04 -10.35 15.68
CA SER A 20 -18.00 -8.91 15.42
C SER A 20 -16.79 -8.64 14.52
N ALA A 21 -17.03 -8.25 13.27
CA ALA A 21 -15.99 -7.64 12.45
C ALA A 21 -15.46 -6.43 13.22
N GLN A 22 -14.26 -6.54 13.78
CA GLN A 22 -13.58 -5.39 14.36
C GLN A 22 -13.46 -4.33 13.26
N SER A 23 -14.13 -3.19 13.45
CA SER A 23 -14.05 -2.08 12.53
C SER A 23 -12.60 -1.63 12.46
N LYS A 24 -11.97 -1.87 11.30
CA LYS A 24 -10.63 -1.39 10.95
C LYS A 24 -10.50 0.09 11.37
N PRO A 25 -9.40 0.50 12.04
CA PRO A 25 -9.24 1.90 12.38
C PRO A 25 -9.32 2.75 11.11
N ALA A 26 -10.06 3.86 11.18
CA ALA A 26 -10.26 4.80 10.06
C ALA A 26 -8.94 5.38 9.52
N THR A 27 -7.85 5.16 10.25
CA THR A 27 -6.49 5.58 9.96
C THR A 27 -5.55 4.38 10.15
N GLU A 28 -4.70 4.14 9.18
CA GLU A 28 -3.61 3.17 9.20
C GLU A 28 -2.28 3.93 9.25
N THR A 29 -1.42 3.63 10.21
CA THR A 29 -0.10 4.25 10.37
C THR A 29 0.97 3.19 10.49
N GLY A 30 2.17 3.47 9.99
CA GLY A 30 3.27 2.54 10.14
C GLY A 30 4.63 3.19 9.89
N VAL A 31 5.68 2.45 10.26
CA VAL A 31 7.07 2.74 9.91
C VAL A 31 7.62 1.51 9.20
N PHE A 32 8.14 1.71 7.99
CA PHE A 32 8.93 0.72 7.30
C PHE A 32 10.41 0.98 7.53
N ILE A 33 11.15 -0.06 7.88
CA ILE A 33 12.60 -0.09 7.92
C ILE A 33 13.10 -0.64 6.59
N ILE A 34 13.89 0.15 5.88
CA ILE A 34 14.35 -0.18 4.53
C ILE A 34 15.77 -0.72 4.62
N HIS A 35 15.97 -1.93 4.11
CA HIS A 35 17.27 -2.58 4.00
C HIS A 35 17.69 -2.74 2.54
N SER A 36 18.98 -2.61 2.29
CA SER A 36 19.61 -2.94 1.02
C SER A 36 20.83 -3.81 1.28
N GLY A 37 20.90 -4.97 0.62
CA GLY A 37 21.98 -5.94 0.85
C GLY A 37 22.09 -6.38 2.31
N GLY A 38 20.95 -6.50 3.01
CA GLY A 38 20.88 -6.86 4.43
C GLY A 38 21.25 -5.73 5.40
N ARG A 39 21.62 -4.54 4.92
CA ARG A 39 21.97 -3.38 5.75
C ARG A 39 20.82 -2.38 5.79
N ARG A 40 20.46 -1.88 6.97
CA ARG A 40 19.50 -0.77 7.09
C ARG A 40 20.05 0.46 6.35
N ILE A 41 19.25 1.01 5.46
CA ILE A 41 19.57 2.22 4.68
C ILE A 41 18.55 3.32 4.86
N GLY A 42 17.45 3.11 5.61
CA GLY A 42 16.48 4.18 5.78
C GLY A 42 15.19 3.76 6.45
N THR A 43 14.24 4.68 6.42
CA THR A 43 12.89 4.49 6.92
C THR A 43 11.88 5.25 6.08
N GLU A 44 10.68 4.70 6.01
CA GLU A 44 9.49 5.40 5.53
C GLU A 44 8.43 5.38 6.64
N LYS A 45 8.03 6.56 7.12
CA LYS A 45 6.91 6.70 8.07
C LYS A 45 5.69 7.17 7.31
N PHE A 46 4.56 6.49 7.45
CA PHE A 46 3.36 6.80 6.68
C PHE A 46 2.09 6.84 7.52
N THR A 47 1.07 7.46 6.94
CA THR A 47 -0.30 7.51 7.45
C THR A 47 -1.27 7.46 6.27
N ILE A 48 -2.25 6.58 6.33
CA ILE A 48 -3.35 6.46 5.37
C ILE A 48 -4.64 6.68 6.14
N ARG A 49 -5.45 7.66 5.76
CA ARG A 49 -6.72 7.95 6.44
C ARG A 49 -7.86 8.11 5.45
N ARG A 50 -9.05 7.75 5.89
CA ARG A 50 -10.28 8.10 5.16
C ARG A 50 -10.59 9.58 5.41
N VAL A 51 -10.89 10.30 4.34
CA VAL A 51 -11.34 11.69 4.35
C VAL A 51 -12.70 11.76 3.65
N GLU A 52 -13.38 12.90 3.71
CA GLU A 52 -14.71 13.07 3.09
C GLU A 52 -14.68 12.75 1.58
N SER A 53 -13.64 13.18 0.87
CA SER A 53 -13.47 12.97 -0.56
C SER A 53 -12.96 11.58 -0.97
N GLY A 54 -12.63 10.70 -0.01
CA GLY A 54 -12.03 9.39 -0.28
C GLY A 54 -10.91 9.05 0.71
N PHE A 55 -9.67 8.96 0.21
CA PHE A 55 -8.50 8.62 1.03
C PHE A 55 -7.37 9.63 0.84
N GLU A 56 -6.62 9.86 1.91
CA GLU A 56 -5.35 10.57 1.85
C GLU A 56 -4.26 9.70 2.49
N ALA A 57 -3.16 9.53 1.77
CA ALA A 57 -1.94 8.90 2.25
C ALA A 57 -0.79 9.89 2.25
N THR A 58 -0.05 9.95 3.35
CA THR A 58 1.12 10.81 3.52
C THR A 58 2.30 9.97 3.98
N ALA A 59 3.50 10.27 3.51
CA ALA A 59 4.71 9.60 3.98
C ALA A 59 5.90 10.54 4.07
N GLU A 60 6.80 10.24 5.01
CA GLU A 60 8.13 10.84 5.17
C GLU A 60 9.18 9.75 4.94
N LEU A 61 10.08 9.99 4.00
CA LEU A 61 11.15 9.08 3.61
C LEU A 61 12.49 9.66 4.01
N GLN A 62 13.32 8.85 4.67
CA GLN A 62 14.72 9.16 4.95
C GLN A 62 15.59 8.00 4.51
N LEU A 63 16.56 8.27 3.63
CA LEU A 63 17.54 7.27 3.20
C LEU A 63 18.98 7.76 3.42
N ASP A 64 19.82 6.83 3.86
CA ASP A 64 21.26 6.94 4.10
C ASP A 64 21.95 5.74 3.42
N VAL A 65 22.11 5.88 2.10
CA VAL A 65 22.72 4.87 1.24
C VAL A 65 24.24 5.06 1.29
N PRO A 66 25.04 4.00 1.52
CA PRO A 66 26.48 4.16 1.66
C PRO A 66 27.10 4.69 0.36
N GLY A 67 27.91 5.73 0.47
CA GLY A 67 28.54 6.39 -0.68
C GLY A 67 27.61 7.32 -1.48
N GLY A 68 26.33 7.43 -1.09
CA GLY A 68 25.38 8.38 -1.66
C GLY A 68 25.09 9.56 -0.73
N PRO A 69 24.44 10.62 -1.24
CA PRO A 69 23.93 11.67 -0.37
C PRO A 69 22.74 11.18 0.46
N ARG A 70 22.53 11.79 1.62
CA ARG A 70 21.30 11.59 2.39
C ARG A 70 20.10 12.09 1.58
N VAL A 71 19.07 11.26 1.50
CA VAL A 71 17.79 11.59 0.86
C VAL A 71 16.76 11.85 1.94
N SER A 72 16.00 12.94 1.78
CA SER A 72 14.89 13.30 2.66
C SER A 72 13.76 13.81 1.81
N GLU A 73 12.62 13.15 1.90
CA GLU A 73 11.46 13.43 1.04
C GLU A 73 10.17 13.25 1.81
N ASN A 74 9.10 13.84 1.28
CA ASN A 74 7.75 13.48 1.68
C ASN A 74 6.85 13.36 0.47
N CYS A 75 5.74 12.65 0.62
CA CYS A 75 4.70 12.62 -0.38
C CYS A 75 3.30 12.71 0.23
N THR A 76 2.34 13.11 -0.60
CA THR A 76 0.91 13.07 -0.34
C THR A 76 0.20 12.51 -1.57
N LEU A 77 -0.58 11.45 -1.37
CA LEU A 77 -1.42 10.82 -2.38
C LEU A 77 -2.88 10.96 -1.94
N GLN A 78 -3.71 11.56 -2.80
CA GLN A 78 -5.13 11.69 -2.62
C GLN A 78 -5.85 10.79 -3.61
N LEU A 79 -6.86 10.07 -3.11
CA LEU A 79 -7.67 9.16 -3.90
C LEU A 79 -9.15 9.42 -3.64
N ASP A 80 -9.99 9.12 -4.63
CA ASP A 80 -11.45 9.16 -4.49
C ASP A 80 -11.98 7.98 -3.66
N GLY A 81 -13.32 7.90 -3.52
CA GLY A 81 -13.97 6.79 -2.81
C GLY A 81 -13.80 5.41 -3.45
N ASN A 82 -13.43 5.35 -4.73
CA ASN A 82 -13.15 4.14 -5.50
C ASN A 82 -11.63 3.84 -5.57
N LEU A 83 -10.83 4.54 -4.76
CA LEU A 83 -9.37 4.49 -4.69
C LEU A 83 -8.66 4.99 -5.97
N ASN A 84 -9.34 5.69 -6.88
CA ASN A 84 -8.67 6.25 -8.05
C ASN A 84 -7.86 7.48 -7.61
N PRO A 85 -6.60 7.63 -8.07
CA PRO A 85 -5.79 8.78 -7.69
C PRO A 85 -6.42 10.04 -8.27
N THR A 86 -6.47 11.10 -7.46
CA THR A 86 -6.92 12.42 -7.88
C THR A 86 -5.75 13.41 -7.86
N ARG A 87 -4.82 13.26 -6.91
CA ARG A 87 -3.62 14.08 -6.81
C ARG A 87 -2.48 13.32 -6.16
N TYR A 88 -1.27 13.52 -6.68
CA TYR A 88 -0.03 13.11 -6.04
C TYR A 88 0.91 14.30 -5.93
N GLU A 89 1.59 14.41 -4.81
CA GLU A 89 2.66 15.38 -4.61
C GLU A 89 3.82 14.73 -3.89
N ARG A 90 5.03 14.99 -4.38
CA ARG A 90 6.29 14.60 -3.77
C ARG A 90 7.17 15.82 -3.60
N ARG A 91 7.76 16.00 -2.42
CA ARG A 91 8.77 17.05 -2.18
C ARG A 91 10.07 16.43 -1.74
N GLN A 92 11.13 16.71 -2.50
CA GLN A 92 12.48 16.39 -2.12
C GLN A 92 13.07 17.56 -1.33
N GLN A 93 13.59 17.29 -0.13
CA GLN A 93 14.26 18.27 0.72
C GLN A 93 15.78 18.14 0.63
N ALA A 94 16.28 16.91 0.46
CA ALA A 94 17.68 16.58 0.26
C ALA A 94 17.81 15.43 -0.75
N PRO A 95 18.87 15.39 -1.58
CA PRO A 95 20.02 16.30 -1.58
C PRO A 95 19.74 17.66 -2.22
N LYS A 96 18.78 17.74 -3.14
CA LYS A 96 18.37 18.99 -3.81
C LYS A 96 16.90 19.22 -3.60
N LYS A 97 16.50 20.48 -3.44
CA LYS A 97 15.09 20.82 -3.29
C LYS A 97 14.38 20.65 -4.62
N GLY A 98 13.22 20.02 -4.58
CA GLY A 98 12.35 19.88 -5.73
C GLY A 98 10.95 19.45 -5.33
N THR A 99 9.99 19.66 -6.23
CA THR A 99 8.61 19.20 -6.08
C THR A 99 8.17 18.54 -7.37
N LEU A 100 7.39 17.48 -7.25
CA LEU A 100 6.72 16.81 -8.34
C LEU A 100 5.24 16.73 -7.99
N THR A 101 4.36 17.19 -8.86
CA THR A 101 2.91 17.14 -8.67
C THR A 101 2.25 16.47 -9.86
N ALA A 102 1.47 15.42 -9.62
CA ALA A 102 0.59 14.83 -10.62
C ALA A 102 -0.86 15.16 -10.28
N GLN A 103 -1.59 15.71 -11.26
CA GLN A 103 -3.03 15.96 -11.16
C GLN A 103 -3.74 15.02 -12.12
N PHE A 104 -4.47 14.07 -11.56
CA PHE A 104 -5.17 13.04 -12.34
C PHE A 104 -6.58 13.53 -12.66
N ARG A 105 -6.96 13.48 -13.93
CA ARG A 105 -8.31 13.77 -14.42
C ARG A 105 -8.72 12.72 -15.46
N PRO A 106 -10.02 12.51 -15.69
CA PRO A 106 -10.48 11.50 -16.65
C PRO A 106 -9.94 11.70 -18.08
N SER A 107 -9.70 12.95 -18.49
CA SER A 107 -9.22 13.26 -19.84
C SER A 107 -7.69 13.20 -19.97
N GLU A 108 -6.98 13.59 -18.93
CA GLU A 108 -5.52 13.69 -18.93
C GLU A 108 -4.96 13.81 -17.50
N THR A 109 -3.72 13.38 -17.34
CA THR A 109 -2.92 13.61 -16.14
C THR A 109 -1.85 14.65 -16.44
N THR A 110 -1.81 15.71 -15.65
CA THR A 110 -0.76 16.74 -15.72
C THR A 110 0.32 16.42 -14.69
N LEU A 111 1.57 16.24 -15.13
CA LEU A 111 2.74 16.07 -14.26
C LEU A 111 3.59 17.34 -14.34
N VAL A 112 3.79 18.01 -13.20
CA VAL A 112 4.63 19.21 -13.09
C VAL A 112 5.80 18.90 -12.17
N SER A 113 7.02 19.03 -12.67
CA SER A 113 8.25 18.96 -11.89
C SER A 113 8.86 20.35 -11.73
N GLN A 114 9.32 20.67 -10.53
CA GLN A 114 9.95 21.95 -10.19
C GLN A 114 11.23 21.67 -9.41
N GLY A 115 12.36 22.22 -9.85
CA GLY A 115 13.65 22.09 -9.18
C GLY A 115 14.60 23.22 -9.54
N GLU A 116 15.88 23.06 -9.21
CA GLU A 116 16.93 24.06 -9.51
C GLU A 116 17.04 24.40 -11.01
N ALA A 117 16.72 23.44 -11.89
CA ALA A 117 16.77 23.60 -13.34
C ALA A 117 15.53 24.31 -13.92
N GLY A 118 14.53 24.64 -13.10
CA GLY A 118 13.28 25.26 -13.52
C GLY A 118 12.07 24.35 -13.36
N SER A 119 10.98 24.69 -14.07
CA SER A 119 9.72 23.96 -14.07
C SER A 119 9.53 23.26 -15.42
N GLN A 120 9.10 22.00 -15.40
CA GLN A 120 8.70 21.25 -16.58
C GLN A 120 7.28 20.70 -16.36
N GLU A 121 6.50 20.68 -17.44
CA GLU A 121 5.15 20.14 -17.46
C GLU A 121 5.06 19.06 -18.54
N GLN A 122 4.38 17.96 -18.22
CA GLN A 122 4.11 16.84 -19.11
C GLN A 122 2.65 16.42 -18.99
N LEU A 123 2.06 16.01 -20.12
CA LEU A 123 0.69 15.49 -20.18
C LEU A 123 0.71 13.99 -20.49
N PHE A 124 -0.14 13.24 -19.82
CA PHE A 124 -0.32 11.81 -19.99
C PHE A 124 -1.79 11.46 -20.17
N TYR A 125 -2.07 10.53 -21.08
CA TYR A 125 -3.40 9.96 -21.27
C TYR A 125 -3.43 8.59 -20.61
N LEU A 126 -3.71 8.59 -19.31
CA LEU A 126 -3.75 7.37 -18.49
C LEU A 126 -5.17 6.81 -18.44
N PRO A 127 -5.34 5.50 -18.22
CA PRO A 127 -6.65 4.92 -17.93
C PRO A 127 -7.30 5.60 -16.73
N ASP A 128 -8.61 5.87 -16.84
CA ASP A 128 -9.42 6.53 -15.82
C ASP A 128 -9.96 5.56 -14.75
N HIS A 129 -9.67 4.27 -14.88
CA HIS A 129 -10.02 3.19 -13.97
C HIS A 129 -8.82 2.27 -13.73
N ASP A 130 -8.82 1.60 -12.58
CA ASP A 130 -7.78 0.65 -12.15
C ASP A 130 -6.35 1.21 -12.17
N LEU A 131 -6.22 2.54 -12.06
CA LEU A 131 -4.95 3.23 -11.95
C LEU A 131 -4.47 3.26 -10.50
N VAL A 132 -3.22 2.88 -10.29
CA VAL A 132 -2.52 2.92 -9.00
C VAL A 132 -1.26 3.77 -9.14
N VAL A 133 -0.98 4.62 -8.16
CA VAL A 133 0.30 5.33 -8.08
C VAL A 133 1.27 4.46 -7.30
N LEU A 134 2.41 4.10 -7.92
CA LEU A 134 3.53 3.41 -7.28
C LEU A 134 4.82 4.16 -7.62
N ASP A 135 5.15 5.18 -6.83
CA ASP A 135 6.34 5.98 -7.01
C ASP A 135 7.57 5.33 -6.34
N THR A 136 8.74 5.62 -6.88
CA THR A 136 10.01 5.03 -6.40
C THR A 136 10.23 5.36 -4.92
N ASN A 137 10.57 4.34 -4.13
CA ASN A 137 10.90 4.42 -2.68
C ASN A 137 9.74 4.73 -1.71
N PHE A 138 8.49 4.88 -2.17
CA PHE A 138 7.33 5.01 -1.29
C PHE A 138 6.53 3.71 -1.23
N PHE A 139 6.89 2.84 -0.28
CA PHE A 139 6.39 1.46 -0.20
C PHE A 139 4.99 1.35 0.40
N HIS A 140 4.51 2.35 1.16
CA HIS A 140 3.12 2.34 1.65
C HIS A 140 2.09 2.34 0.52
N GLN A 141 2.47 2.76 -0.69
CA GLN A 141 1.56 2.84 -1.83
C GLN A 141 1.08 1.45 -2.30
N TYR A 142 1.85 0.39 -2.04
CA TYR A 142 1.44 -0.99 -2.30
C TYR A 142 0.17 -1.39 -1.53
N VAL A 143 -0.17 -0.71 -0.43
CA VAL A 143 -1.44 -0.92 0.28
C VAL A 143 -2.63 -0.70 -0.66
N PHE A 144 -2.55 0.27 -1.56
CA PHE A 144 -3.63 0.53 -2.51
C PHE A 144 -3.73 -0.55 -3.58
N LEU A 145 -2.61 -1.12 -4.01
CA LEU A 145 -2.61 -2.28 -4.90
C LEU A 145 -3.30 -3.49 -4.24
N LEU A 146 -2.99 -3.78 -2.97
CA LEU A 146 -3.64 -4.87 -2.24
C LEU A 146 -5.14 -4.64 -2.01
N ARG A 147 -5.54 -3.40 -1.69
CA ARG A 147 -6.97 -3.05 -1.50
C ARG A 147 -7.80 -3.20 -2.77
N ARG A 148 -7.17 -3.25 -3.94
CA ARG A 148 -7.83 -3.49 -5.23
C ARG A 148 -7.90 -4.95 -5.63
N TYR A 149 -7.14 -5.82 -4.97
CA TYR A 149 -7.15 -7.23 -5.29
C TYR A 149 -8.51 -7.85 -4.93
N ASP A 150 -9.16 -8.44 -5.93
CA ASP A 150 -10.45 -9.10 -5.74
C ASP A 150 -10.24 -10.58 -5.37
N SER A 151 -10.32 -10.92 -4.09
CA SER A 151 -10.13 -12.30 -3.64
C SER A 151 -11.17 -13.30 -4.18
N SER A 152 -12.28 -12.84 -4.75
CA SER A 152 -13.27 -13.71 -5.40
C SER A 152 -12.84 -14.16 -6.81
N ARG A 153 -11.84 -13.48 -7.41
CA ARG A 153 -11.25 -13.81 -8.71
C ARG A 153 -9.83 -14.33 -8.51
N PRO A 154 -9.65 -15.65 -8.26
CA PRO A 154 -8.35 -16.22 -7.97
C PRO A 154 -7.39 -16.09 -9.16
N GLY A 155 -6.10 -16.04 -8.84
CA GLY A 155 -5.03 -15.92 -9.84
C GLY A 155 -4.55 -14.48 -10.03
N PRO A 156 -3.72 -14.24 -11.07
CA PRO A 156 -3.15 -12.94 -11.37
C PRO A 156 -4.21 -11.93 -11.84
N GLN A 157 -4.14 -10.71 -11.32
CA GLN A 157 -4.96 -9.56 -11.70
C GLN A 157 -4.06 -8.41 -12.15
N SER A 158 -4.37 -7.81 -13.30
CA SER A 158 -3.57 -6.72 -13.87
C SER A 158 -4.12 -5.36 -13.46
N PHE A 159 -3.21 -4.44 -13.14
CA PHE A 159 -3.52 -3.07 -12.75
C PHE A 159 -2.67 -2.09 -13.57
N ASN A 160 -3.27 -0.96 -13.95
CA ASN A 160 -2.52 0.14 -14.55
C ASN A 160 -1.78 0.87 -13.43
N VAL A 161 -0.52 1.18 -13.67
CA VAL A 161 0.32 1.88 -12.71
C VAL A 161 0.89 3.14 -13.35
N PHE A 162 1.01 4.19 -12.55
CA PHE A 162 1.81 5.35 -12.91
C PHE A 162 2.91 5.54 -11.87
N VAL A 163 4.14 5.72 -12.35
CA VAL A 163 5.33 6.02 -11.55
C VAL A 163 5.69 7.49 -11.80
N PRO A 164 5.24 8.44 -10.97
CA PRO A 164 5.41 9.86 -11.23
C PRO A 164 6.87 10.29 -11.39
N GLN A 165 7.79 9.85 -10.53
CA GLN A 165 9.20 10.25 -10.59
C GLN A 165 9.88 9.83 -11.90
N GLU A 166 9.48 8.70 -12.43
CA GLU A 166 9.98 8.16 -13.71
C GLU A 166 9.15 8.65 -14.90
N ALA A 167 8.09 9.43 -14.66
CA ALA A 167 7.16 9.92 -15.66
C ALA A 167 6.66 8.81 -16.60
N THR A 168 6.42 7.61 -16.03
CA THR A 168 6.25 6.37 -16.79
C THR A 168 4.97 5.64 -16.39
N PRO A 169 4.06 5.34 -17.33
CA PRO A 169 2.99 4.37 -17.13
C PRO A 169 3.52 2.95 -17.24
N ALA A 170 2.96 2.04 -16.46
CA ALA A 170 3.30 0.62 -16.46
C ALA A 170 2.07 -0.25 -16.18
N MET A 171 2.24 -1.57 -16.31
CA MET A 171 1.26 -2.55 -15.88
C MET A 171 1.89 -3.47 -14.84
N VAL A 172 1.16 -3.72 -13.75
CA VAL A 172 1.55 -4.67 -12.70
C VAL A 172 0.53 -5.78 -12.63
N SER A 173 1.00 -7.02 -12.63
CA SER A 173 0.19 -8.20 -12.31
C SER A 173 0.37 -8.55 -10.84
N LEU A 174 -0.71 -8.62 -10.07
CA LEU A 174 -0.71 -9.04 -8.66
C LEU A 174 -1.40 -10.40 -8.51
N ALA A 175 -0.77 -11.34 -7.82
CA ALA A 175 -1.33 -12.66 -7.55
C ALA A 175 -1.10 -13.09 -6.09
N LEU A 176 -2.15 -13.53 -5.41
CA LEU A 176 -2.05 -14.22 -4.11
C LEU A 176 -1.40 -15.60 -4.31
N GLN A 177 -0.25 -15.84 -3.69
CA GLN A 177 0.50 -17.10 -3.73
C GLN A 177 0.03 -18.09 -2.66
N GLY A 178 -0.58 -17.58 -1.58
CA GLY A 178 -1.08 -18.38 -0.48
C GLY A 178 -0.82 -17.71 0.86
N LYS A 179 -0.74 -18.54 1.89
CA LYS A 179 -0.40 -18.10 3.26
C LYS A 179 0.98 -18.62 3.64
N GLU A 180 1.74 -17.82 4.37
CA GLU A 180 3.08 -18.14 4.84
C GLU A 180 3.26 -17.70 6.30
N ASN A 181 3.94 -18.52 7.10
CA ASN A 181 4.34 -18.15 8.44
C ASN A 181 5.71 -17.47 8.39
N LEU A 182 5.76 -16.19 8.76
CA LEU A 182 7.00 -15.41 8.81
C LEU A 182 7.32 -15.01 10.25
N SER A 183 8.56 -15.24 10.66
CA SER A 183 9.08 -14.69 11.92
C SER A 183 9.59 -13.26 11.68
N LEU A 184 8.90 -12.27 12.24
CA LEU A 184 9.20 -10.84 12.16
C LEU A 184 9.09 -10.23 13.55
N ASN A 185 10.06 -9.40 13.96
CA ASN A 185 10.02 -8.67 15.24
C ASN A 185 9.70 -9.57 16.45
N ASP A 186 10.39 -10.72 16.56
CA ASP A 186 10.20 -11.75 17.59
C ASP A 186 8.81 -12.43 17.65
N ALA A 187 7.96 -12.19 16.66
CA ALA A 187 6.66 -12.84 16.51
C ALA A 187 6.62 -13.68 15.22
N THR A 188 5.93 -14.82 15.27
CA THR A 188 5.57 -15.56 14.05
C THR A 188 4.16 -15.18 13.63
N LEU A 189 4.03 -14.62 12.44
CA LEU A 189 2.77 -14.16 11.86
C LEU A 189 2.39 -15.04 10.67
N GLU A 190 1.14 -15.51 10.63
CA GLU A 190 0.56 -16.08 9.41
C GLU A 190 0.11 -14.91 8.52
N LEU A 191 0.73 -14.79 7.35
CA LEU A 191 0.54 -13.68 6.41
C LEU A 191 0.07 -14.19 5.06
N ASN A 192 -0.75 -13.40 4.37
CA ASN A 192 -1.02 -13.58 2.96
C ASN A 192 0.21 -13.14 2.17
N HIS A 193 0.72 -14.03 1.32
CA HIS A 193 1.85 -13.77 0.43
C HIS A 193 1.34 -13.44 -0.97
N PHE A 194 1.60 -12.23 -1.42
CA PHE A 194 1.31 -11.76 -2.77
C PHE A 194 2.61 -11.59 -3.56
N GLN A 195 2.51 -11.81 -4.85
CA GLN A 195 3.55 -11.46 -5.81
C GLN A 195 3.00 -10.40 -6.77
N ALA A 196 3.66 -9.25 -6.81
CA ALA A 196 3.48 -8.24 -7.83
C ALA A 196 4.61 -8.36 -8.87
N ALA A 197 4.28 -8.32 -10.15
CA ALA A 197 5.25 -8.45 -11.23
C ALA A 197 4.99 -7.44 -12.34
N THR A 198 6.06 -6.80 -12.81
CA THR A 198 6.15 -6.15 -14.13
C THR A 198 6.93 -7.07 -15.08
N GLU A 199 7.24 -6.61 -16.31
CA GLU A 199 8.13 -7.35 -17.20
C GLU A 199 9.53 -7.56 -16.61
N ASP A 200 10.05 -6.57 -15.88
CA ASP A 200 11.45 -6.56 -15.42
C ASP A 200 11.61 -6.83 -13.91
N VAL A 201 10.57 -6.56 -13.11
CA VAL A 201 10.66 -6.51 -11.65
C VAL A 201 9.63 -7.44 -11.03
N LYS A 202 10.09 -8.17 -10.01
CA LYS A 202 9.26 -9.01 -9.17
C LYS A 202 9.34 -8.49 -7.74
N ILE A 203 8.18 -8.33 -7.13
CA ILE A 203 8.01 -7.79 -5.78
C ILE A 203 7.19 -8.82 -4.99
N GLU A 204 7.74 -9.26 -3.87
CA GLU A 204 7.04 -10.14 -2.93
C GLU A 204 6.49 -9.28 -1.79
N ILE A 205 5.21 -9.46 -1.46
CA ILE A 205 4.49 -8.65 -0.47
C ILE A 205 3.83 -9.58 0.53
N TRP A 206 4.12 -9.42 1.80
CA TRP A 206 3.46 -10.15 2.88
C TRP A 206 2.61 -9.21 3.70
N ALA A 207 1.33 -9.51 3.82
CA ALA A 207 0.36 -8.70 4.52
C ALA A 207 -0.53 -9.54 5.45
N THR A 208 -1.05 -8.92 6.50
CA THR A 208 -2.05 -9.56 7.36
C THR A 208 -3.33 -9.87 6.54
N PRO A 209 -4.24 -10.72 7.06
CA PRO A 209 -5.54 -10.94 6.45
C PRO A 209 -6.32 -9.65 6.15
N ASP A 210 -6.12 -8.59 6.93
CA ASP A 210 -6.76 -7.28 6.76
C ASP A 210 -6.04 -6.35 5.77
N GLY A 211 -4.99 -6.86 5.12
CA GLY A 211 -4.20 -6.15 4.11
C GLY A 211 -3.13 -5.21 4.67
N GLU A 212 -2.77 -5.33 5.95
CA GLU A 212 -1.68 -4.55 6.54
C GLU A 212 -0.34 -5.17 6.15
N ILE A 213 0.45 -4.45 5.37
CA ILE A 213 1.75 -4.93 4.87
C ILE A 213 2.76 -5.01 6.00
N GLN A 214 3.32 -6.20 6.22
CA GLN A 214 4.39 -6.46 7.19
C GLN A 214 5.77 -6.53 6.54
N ARG A 215 5.85 -6.91 5.27
CA ARG A 215 7.11 -6.98 4.53
C ARG A 215 6.90 -6.79 3.03
N ILE A 216 7.84 -6.12 2.37
CA ILE A 216 8.00 -6.09 0.92
C ILE A 216 9.44 -6.46 0.59
N SER A 217 9.64 -7.38 -0.35
CA SER A 217 10.96 -7.76 -0.86
C SER A 217 11.05 -7.52 -2.35
N ILE A 218 12.13 -6.88 -2.79
CA ILE A 218 12.44 -6.65 -4.20
C ILE A 218 13.81 -7.28 -4.48
N PRO A 219 13.86 -8.58 -4.83
CA PRO A 219 15.12 -9.33 -4.92
C PRO A 219 16.11 -8.73 -5.91
N GLN A 220 15.64 -8.27 -7.08
CA GLN A 220 16.49 -7.67 -8.12
C GLN A 220 17.23 -6.42 -7.64
N GLY A 221 16.63 -5.68 -6.69
CA GLY A 221 17.24 -4.50 -6.07
C GLY A 221 17.99 -4.80 -4.77
N ASN A 222 18.03 -6.06 -4.33
CA ASN A 222 18.47 -6.46 -2.99
C ASN A 222 17.78 -5.66 -1.88
N LEU A 223 16.51 -5.28 -2.07
CA LEU A 223 15.75 -4.49 -1.11
C LEU A 223 14.84 -5.36 -0.26
N ASP A 224 14.81 -5.06 1.03
CA ASP A 224 13.92 -5.68 1.99
C ASP A 224 13.34 -4.62 2.92
N ILE A 225 12.03 -4.46 2.89
CA ILE A 225 11.28 -3.41 3.56
C ILE A 225 10.44 -4.11 4.61
N VAL A 226 10.74 -3.90 5.88
CA VAL A 226 10.10 -4.59 7.00
C VAL A 226 9.35 -3.59 7.84
N ARG A 227 8.09 -3.87 8.17
CA ARG A 227 7.32 -3.04 9.08
C ARG A 227 7.93 -3.14 10.48
N GLU A 228 8.20 -1.99 11.08
CA GLU A 228 8.56 -1.93 12.50
C GLU A 228 7.38 -2.50 13.30
N GLY A 229 7.66 -3.52 14.11
CA GLY A 229 6.64 -4.11 14.99
C GLY A 229 6.21 -3.11 16.05
N GLU A 230 5.08 -3.36 16.72
CA GLU A 230 4.72 -2.65 17.94
C GLU A 230 5.68 -3.05 19.09
N GLY A 231 6.93 -2.63 18.99
CA GLY A 231 7.89 -2.74 20.08
C GLY A 231 7.51 -1.74 21.16
N LYS A 232 7.34 -2.25 22.40
CA LYS A 232 7.18 -1.44 23.62
C LYS A 232 8.03 -0.18 23.51
N ARG A 233 7.37 0.99 23.55
CA ARG A 233 8.05 2.23 23.91
C ARG A 233 8.72 1.95 25.25
N SER A 234 10.04 1.86 25.26
CA SER A 234 10.80 1.87 26.50
C SER A 234 10.60 3.25 27.11
N ASP A 235 9.88 3.29 28.22
CA ASP A 235 9.80 4.44 29.13
C ASP A 235 11.22 4.87 29.59
#